data_AF-A0A177LNN1-F1
#
_entry.id   AF-A0A177LNN1-F1
#
_cell.length_a   1.000
_cell.length_b   1.000
_cell.length_c   1.000
_cell.angle_alpha   90.00
_cell.angle_beta   90.00
_cell.angle_gamma   90.00
#
_symmetry.space_group_name_H-M   'P 1'
#
loop_
_entity.id
_entity.type
_entity.pdbx_description
1 polymer ?
#
loop_
_entity_poly.entity_id
_entity_poly.type
_entity_poly.pdbx_seq_one_letter_code
_entity_poly.pdbx_strand_id
1 'polypeptide(L)'
;MFPGSHDFKNLLISNTFISPSLINWIFNTQFSYTDGAYWSLWVEISFYFIVSVLYFISKKNLMRNYGLAAMFFVIVHFLFISGTGKLVVTKILSEDQYDVIRKFVTIFNIMEMGLWFYIGMQLLEMFRYRKIKNLLLFSAFFIVQTLLLGMGKETLLFCFFVYIILIMFIYSPHYLRFLENPVISRLGICSYSVYLIHENIGVIIINKLSPYLVGFNWIVGVALLIICFIFGIYCYKYWENPISKKIKTLIFK
;
A
#
# COMPACT_ATOMS: atom_id res chain seq x y z
N MET A 1 11.74 -2.61 13.62
CA MET A 1 12.80 -3.31 12.84
C MET A 1 12.55 -4.81 12.91
N PHE A 2 12.47 -5.46 11.76
CA PHE A 2 12.29 -6.91 11.69
C PHE A 2 13.52 -7.65 12.23
N PRO A 3 13.34 -8.73 13.02
CA PRO A 3 14.46 -9.55 13.47
C PRO A 3 15.21 -10.14 12.27
N GLY A 4 16.53 -9.91 12.21
CA GLY A 4 17.39 -10.42 11.13
C GLY A 4 17.39 -9.58 9.84
N SER A 5 16.88 -8.34 9.85
CA SER A 5 16.93 -7.45 8.67
C SER A 5 18.35 -7.20 8.14
N HIS A 6 19.38 -7.35 8.99
CA HIS A 6 20.79 -7.19 8.63
C HIS A 6 21.39 -8.42 7.92
N ASP A 7 20.69 -9.56 7.90
CA ASP A 7 21.21 -10.77 7.29
C ASP A 7 21.19 -10.68 5.75
N PHE A 8 22.34 -10.95 5.13
CA PHE A 8 22.48 -10.90 3.67
C PHE A 8 21.50 -11.81 2.92
N LYS A 9 21.18 -12.98 3.50
CA LYS A 9 20.16 -13.91 3.00
C LYS A 9 18.77 -13.27 2.89
N ASN A 10 18.39 -12.39 3.83
CA ASN A 10 17.12 -11.67 3.78
C ASN A 10 17.13 -10.55 2.71
N LEU A 11 18.30 -9.93 2.45
CA LEU A 11 18.46 -9.00 1.33
C LEU A 11 18.26 -9.69 -0.02
N LEU A 12 18.82 -10.90 -0.21
CA LEU A 12 18.63 -11.65 -1.45
C LEU A 12 17.15 -11.95 -1.72
N ILE A 13 16.43 -12.44 -0.72
CA ILE A 13 14.99 -12.73 -0.84
C ILE A 13 14.18 -11.45 -1.07
N SER A 14 14.50 -10.35 -0.39
CA SER A 14 13.78 -9.09 -0.56
C SER A 14 13.89 -8.53 -1.99
N ASN A 15 14.99 -8.81 -2.69
CA ASN A 15 15.19 -8.44 -4.10
C ASN A 15 14.40 -9.30 -5.10
N THR A 16 13.85 -10.46 -4.69
CA THR A 16 12.91 -11.20 -5.54
C THR A 16 11.50 -10.62 -5.47
N PHE A 17 11.25 -9.68 -4.54
CA PHE A 17 9.96 -9.08 -4.24
C PHE A 17 8.86 -10.08 -3.88
N ILE A 18 9.24 -11.29 -3.47
CA ILE A 18 8.32 -12.34 -3.01
C ILE A 18 8.27 -12.29 -1.50
N SER A 19 7.07 -12.48 -0.93
CA SER A 19 6.90 -12.56 0.52
C SER A 19 7.79 -13.66 1.12
N PRO A 20 8.68 -13.34 2.10
CA PRO A 20 9.44 -14.34 2.83
C PRO A 20 8.54 -15.41 3.47
N SER A 21 7.33 -15.04 3.91
CA SER A 21 6.35 -15.97 4.47
C SER A 21 5.92 -17.04 3.48
N LEU A 22 5.81 -16.71 2.19
CA LEU A 22 5.48 -17.67 1.14
C LEU A 22 6.62 -18.69 0.95
N ILE A 23 7.85 -18.18 0.86
CA ILE A 23 9.06 -19.02 0.68
C ILE A 23 9.26 -19.92 1.89
N ASN A 24 9.13 -19.38 3.10
CA ASN A 24 9.23 -20.14 4.34
C ASN A 24 8.17 -21.22 4.44
N TRP A 25 6.96 -20.97 3.94
CA TRP A 25 5.90 -21.97 3.95
C TRP A 25 6.16 -23.11 2.96
N ILE A 26 6.68 -22.82 1.76
CA ILE A 26 6.94 -23.81 0.71
C ILE A 26 8.21 -24.63 1.00
N PHE A 27 9.29 -23.97 1.42
CA PHE A 27 10.62 -24.57 1.55
C PHE A 27 11.04 -24.83 3.00
N ASN A 28 10.17 -24.56 3.98
CA ASN A 28 10.45 -24.69 5.41
C ASN A 28 11.71 -23.91 5.86
N THR A 29 11.88 -22.69 5.33
CA THR A 29 12.99 -21.79 5.63
C THR A 29 12.62 -20.75 6.69
N GLN A 30 13.60 -19.93 7.11
CA GLN A 30 13.43 -18.87 8.12
C GLN A 30 13.96 -17.53 7.59
N PHE A 31 13.32 -17.00 6.56
CA PHE A 31 13.58 -15.66 6.03
C PHE A 31 12.65 -14.61 6.65
N SER A 32 13.14 -13.39 6.75
CA SER A 32 12.39 -12.23 7.26
C SER A 32 12.41 -11.09 6.24
N TYR A 33 11.42 -10.21 6.31
CA TYR A 33 11.49 -8.94 5.58
C TYR A 33 12.67 -8.10 6.09
N THR A 34 13.37 -7.44 5.18
CA THR A 34 14.41 -6.46 5.56
C THR A 34 13.78 -5.16 6.06
N ASP A 35 12.62 -4.78 5.50
CA ASP A 35 11.88 -3.56 5.85
C ASP A 35 10.38 -3.67 5.52
N GLY A 36 9.56 -2.82 6.15
CA GLY A 36 8.12 -2.73 5.93
C GLY A 36 7.75 -2.30 4.51
N ALA A 37 8.60 -1.52 3.84
CA ALA A 37 8.39 -1.17 2.44
C ALA A 37 8.39 -2.39 1.49
N TYR A 38 9.12 -3.46 1.81
CA TYR A 38 9.08 -4.69 0.98
C TYR A 38 7.78 -5.47 1.17
N TRP A 39 7.12 -5.32 2.32
CA TRP A 39 5.81 -5.91 2.56
C TRP A 39 4.74 -5.27 1.67
N SER A 40 4.73 -3.94 1.50
CA SER A 40 3.79 -3.26 0.61
C SER A 40 4.03 -3.61 -0.87
N LEU A 41 5.30 -3.75 -1.26
CA LEU A 41 5.66 -4.11 -2.63
C LEU A 41 5.16 -5.51 -3.05
N TRP A 42 5.14 -6.48 -2.14
CA TRP A 42 4.54 -7.80 -2.39
C TRP A 42 3.04 -7.70 -2.73
N VAL A 43 2.32 -6.79 -2.07
CA VAL A 43 0.89 -6.54 -2.35
C VAL A 43 0.70 -5.96 -3.74
N GLU A 44 1.54 -4.99 -4.13
CA GLU A 44 1.50 -4.38 -5.45
C GLU A 44 1.77 -5.40 -6.56
N ILE A 45 2.78 -6.25 -6.41
CA ILE A 45 3.09 -7.31 -7.39
C ILE A 45 1.94 -8.30 -7.50
N SER A 46 1.34 -8.69 -6.37
CA SER A 46 0.15 -9.55 -6.35
C SER A 46 -1.01 -8.92 -7.11
N PHE A 47 -1.26 -7.62 -6.90
CA PHE A 47 -2.24 -6.85 -7.65
C PHE A 47 -1.95 -6.86 -9.16
N TYR A 48 -0.72 -6.51 -9.57
CA TYR A 48 -0.36 -6.44 -10.99
C TYR A 48 -0.44 -7.81 -11.66
N PHE A 49 -0.08 -8.89 -10.97
CA PHE A 49 -0.22 -10.25 -11.47
C PHE A 49 -1.69 -10.59 -11.73
N ILE A 50 -2.57 -10.35 -10.76
CA ILE A 50 -4.02 -10.61 -10.89
C ILE A 50 -4.63 -9.77 -12.02
N VAL A 51 -4.34 -8.47 -12.06
CA VAL A 51 -4.84 -7.58 -13.13
C VAL A 51 -4.33 -8.01 -14.50
N SER A 52 -3.07 -8.44 -14.61
CA SER A 52 -2.51 -8.95 -15.86
C SER A 52 -3.25 -10.20 -16.34
N VAL A 53 -3.45 -11.19 -15.46
CA VAL A 53 -4.21 -12.40 -15.76
C VAL A 53 -5.63 -12.04 -16.23
N LEU A 54 -6.35 -11.21 -15.47
CA LEU A 54 -7.71 -10.78 -15.82
C LEU A 54 -7.77 -9.98 -17.13
N TYR A 55 -6.76 -9.16 -17.39
CA TYR A 55 -6.64 -8.38 -18.62
C TYR A 55 -6.49 -9.29 -19.84
N PHE A 56 -5.63 -10.30 -19.77
CA PHE A 56 -5.43 -11.25 -20.87
C PHE A 56 -6.63 -12.20 -21.06
N ILE A 57 -7.36 -12.54 -19.99
CA ILE A 57 -8.61 -13.32 -20.11
C ILE A 57 -9.71 -12.47 -20.75
N SER A 58 -9.91 -11.23 -20.28
CA SER A 58 -11.01 -10.39 -20.77
C SER A 58 -10.77 -8.90 -20.49
N LYS A 59 -9.98 -8.26 -21.36
CA LYS A 59 -9.73 -6.80 -21.35
C LYS A 59 -11.01 -5.97 -21.26
N LYS A 60 -12.05 -6.29 -22.04
CA LYS A 60 -13.30 -5.51 -22.09
C LYS A 60 -14.05 -5.48 -20.75
N ASN A 61 -13.98 -6.58 -19.99
CA ASN A 61 -14.65 -6.71 -18.70
C ASN A 61 -13.70 -6.59 -17.50
N LEU A 62 -12.46 -6.10 -17.70
CA LEU A 62 -11.45 -6.03 -16.65
C LEU A 62 -11.98 -5.39 -15.37
N MET A 63 -12.64 -4.23 -15.50
CA MET A 63 -13.16 -3.50 -14.35
C MET A 63 -14.18 -4.31 -13.56
N ARG A 64 -15.13 -4.94 -14.26
CA ARG A 64 -16.15 -5.79 -13.63
C ARG A 64 -15.50 -7.01 -12.97
N ASN A 65 -14.60 -7.68 -13.68
CA ASN A 65 -13.98 -8.91 -13.21
C ASN A 65 -13.09 -8.65 -11.99
N TYR A 66 -12.30 -7.58 -11.99
CA TYR A 66 -11.51 -7.19 -10.83
C TYR A 66 -12.40 -6.72 -9.67
N GLY A 67 -13.49 -5.99 -9.94
CA GLY A 67 -14.45 -5.62 -8.89
C GLY A 67 -15.09 -6.82 -8.21
N LEU A 68 -15.44 -7.85 -8.98
CA LEU A 68 -15.94 -9.13 -8.42
C LEU A 68 -14.86 -9.85 -7.61
N ALA A 69 -13.62 -9.88 -8.10
CA ALA A 69 -12.49 -10.45 -7.37
C ALA A 69 -12.21 -9.69 -6.06
N ALA A 70 -12.22 -8.35 -6.07
CA ALA A 70 -12.03 -7.53 -4.89
C ALA A 70 -13.14 -7.76 -3.83
N MET A 71 -14.39 -7.93 -4.26
CA MET A 71 -15.47 -8.29 -3.34
C MET A 71 -15.29 -9.70 -2.76
N PHE A 72 -14.87 -10.65 -3.57
CA PHE A 72 -14.54 -11.99 -3.10
C PHE A 72 -13.38 -11.95 -2.09
N PHE A 73 -12.34 -11.16 -2.35
CA PHE A 73 -11.20 -10.95 -1.46
C PHE A 73 -11.63 -10.40 -0.10
N VAL A 74 -12.48 -9.38 -0.06
CA VAL A 74 -13.03 -8.82 1.18
C VAL A 74 -13.78 -9.89 1.99
N ILE A 75 -14.61 -10.71 1.32
CA ILE A 75 -15.36 -11.78 1.99
C ILE A 75 -14.42 -12.83 2.56
N VAL A 76 -13.44 -13.30 1.78
CA VAL A 76 -12.45 -14.28 2.22
C VAL A 76 -11.64 -13.73 3.39
N HIS A 77 -11.15 -12.49 3.28
CA HIS A 77 -10.43 -11.82 4.36
C HIS A 77 -11.28 -11.77 5.64
N PHE A 78 -12.53 -11.34 5.55
CA PHE A 78 -13.44 -11.31 6.70
C PHE A 78 -13.63 -12.70 7.33
N LEU A 79 -13.87 -13.73 6.52
CA LEU A 79 -14.13 -15.09 7.01
C LEU A 79 -12.92 -15.71 7.75
N PHE A 80 -11.70 -15.43 7.29
CA PHE A 80 -10.49 -16.07 7.84
C PHE A 80 -9.68 -15.19 8.80
N ILE A 81 -9.96 -13.90 8.91
CA ILE A 81 -9.24 -12.98 9.80
C ILE A 81 -10.10 -12.51 10.98
N SER A 82 -11.41 -12.36 10.81
CA SER A 82 -12.28 -11.91 11.90
C SER A 82 -12.67 -13.05 12.85
N GLY A 83 -12.87 -12.72 14.13
CA GLY A 83 -13.34 -13.69 15.13
C GLY A 83 -14.73 -14.24 14.83
N THR A 84 -15.63 -13.41 14.30
CA THR A 84 -16.96 -13.83 13.82
C THR A 84 -16.86 -14.75 12.61
N GLY A 85 -15.96 -14.45 11.67
CA GLY A 85 -15.63 -15.32 10.54
C GLY A 85 -15.16 -16.69 11.00
N LYS A 86 -14.24 -16.75 11.97
CA LYS A 86 -13.79 -18.01 12.57
C LYS A 86 -14.96 -18.87 13.05
N LEU A 87 -15.86 -18.30 13.85
CA LEU A 87 -17.02 -19.00 14.41
C LEU A 87 -17.98 -19.57 13.34
N VAL A 88 -18.04 -18.95 12.16
CA VAL A 88 -18.86 -19.44 11.05
C VAL A 88 -18.13 -20.56 10.31
N VAL A 89 -16.85 -20.36 9.99
CA VAL A 89 -16.07 -21.29 9.16
C VAL A 89 -15.77 -22.59 9.91
N THR A 90 -15.47 -22.54 11.21
CA THR A 90 -15.13 -23.75 12.00
C THR A 90 -16.32 -24.66 12.30
N LYS A 91 -17.54 -24.26 11.91
CA LYS A 91 -18.70 -25.17 11.85
C LYS A 91 -18.67 -26.11 10.65
N ILE A 92 -17.91 -25.74 9.62
CA ILE A 92 -17.83 -26.44 8.34
C ILE A 92 -16.45 -27.08 8.16
N LEU A 93 -15.40 -26.38 8.57
CA LEU A 93 -14.01 -26.81 8.49
C LEU A 93 -13.47 -27.19 9.87
N SER A 94 -12.54 -28.15 9.89
CA SER A 94 -11.73 -28.41 11.09
C SER A 94 -10.81 -27.22 11.41
N GLU A 95 -10.38 -27.09 12.66
CA GLU A 95 -9.45 -26.03 13.09
C GLU A 95 -8.14 -26.06 12.29
N ASP A 96 -7.60 -27.25 12.01
CA ASP A 96 -6.37 -27.40 11.20
C ASP A 96 -6.55 -26.86 9.78
N GLN A 97 -7.68 -27.16 9.14
CA GLN A 97 -8.00 -26.62 7.81
C GLN A 97 -8.19 -25.10 7.84
N TYR A 98 -8.86 -24.60 8.87
CA TYR A 98 -9.03 -23.16 9.07
C TYR A 98 -7.67 -22.45 9.17
N ASP A 99 -6.75 -22.99 9.98
CA ASP A 99 -5.43 -22.38 10.19
C ASP A 99 -4.56 -22.41 8.93
N VAL A 100 -4.62 -23.48 8.13
CA VAL A 100 -3.91 -23.55 6.83
C VAL A 100 -4.44 -22.49 5.86
N ILE A 101 -5.76 -22.34 5.73
CA ILE A 101 -6.34 -21.35 4.81
C ILE A 101 -6.10 -19.93 5.34
N ARG A 102 -6.24 -19.71 6.65
CA ARG A 102 -5.92 -18.43 7.29
C ARG A 102 -4.49 -18.02 7.01
N LYS A 103 -3.53 -18.95 7.14
CA LYS A 103 -2.12 -18.69 6.79
C LYS A 103 -1.94 -18.34 5.32
N PHE A 104 -2.65 -19.00 4.42
CA PHE A 104 -2.64 -18.63 3.00
C PHE A 104 -3.17 -17.20 2.77
N VAL A 105 -4.31 -16.86 3.37
CA VAL A 105 -4.91 -15.52 3.29
C VAL A 105 -3.96 -14.43 3.82
N THR A 106 -3.24 -14.69 4.92
CA THR A 106 -2.27 -13.74 5.48
C THR A 106 -0.95 -13.66 4.72
N ILE A 107 -0.59 -14.67 3.91
CA ILE A 107 0.57 -14.58 3.01
C ILE A 107 0.23 -13.67 1.82
N PHE A 108 -1.01 -13.76 1.32
CA PHE A 108 -1.49 -12.96 0.19
C PHE A 108 -2.34 -11.78 0.66
N ASN A 109 -1.68 -10.75 1.20
CA ASN A 109 -2.33 -9.52 1.73
C ASN A 109 -3.20 -8.76 0.71
N ILE A 110 -3.18 -9.14 -0.57
CA ILE A 110 -4.12 -8.64 -1.57
C ILE A 110 -5.58 -8.91 -1.17
N MET A 111 -5.84 -9.91 -0.32
CA MET A 111 -7.17 -10.18 0.21
C MET A 111 -7.71 -9.02 1.05
N GLU A 112 -6.83 -8.34 1.79
CA GLU A 112 -7.16 -7.15 2.57
C GLU A 112 -7.17 -5.89 1.69
N MET A 113 -6.17 -5.76 0.81
CA MET A 113 -5.90 -4.51 0.07
C MET A 113 -6.61 -4.40 -1.28
N GLY A 114 -7.21 -5.48 -1.78
CA GLY A 114 -7.79 -5.54 -3.12
C GLY A 114 -8.89 -4.50 -3.37
N LEU A 115 -9.66 -4.15 -2.33
CA LEU A 115 -10.71 -3.14 -2.45
C LEU A 115 -10.12 -1.73 -2.66
N TRP A 116 -8.99 -1.40 -2.02
CA TRP A 116 -8.29 -0.13 -2.24
C TRP A 116 -7.83 0.03 -3.69
N PHE A 117 -7.27 -1.03 -4.28
CA PHE A 117 -6.90 -1.02 -5.69
C PHE A 117 -8.10 -0.81 -6.60
N TYR A 118 -9.23 -1.47 -6.30
CA TYR A 118 -10.45 -1.28 -7.09
C TYR A 118 -11.00 0.14 -6.98
N ILE A 119 -10.99 0.75 -5.79
CA ILE A 119 -11.33 2.16 -5.59
C ILE A 119 -10.43 3.06 -6.46
N GLY A 120 -9.11 2.80 -6.50
CA GLY A 120 -8.17 3.48 -7.38
C GLY A 120 -8.51 3.33 -8.87
N MET A 121 -8.90 2.13 -9.29
CA MET A 121 -9.36 1.89 -10.67
C MET A 121 -10.65 2.66 -10.98
N GLN A 122 -11.59 2.79 -10.04
CA GLN A 122 -12.80 3.60 -10.22
C GLN A 122 -12.50 5.09 -10.29
N LEU A 123 -11.55 5.59 -9.48
CA LEU A 123 -11.08 6.98 -9.58
C LEU A 123 -10.55 7.30 -10.98
N LEU A 124 -9.81 6.38 -11.61
CA LEU A 124 -9.32 6.55 -12.98
C LEU A 124 -10.47 6.65 -13.99
N GLU A 125 -11.50 5.80 -13.87
CA GLU A 125 -12.68 5.85 -14.74
C GLU A 125 -13.51 7.12 -14.51
N MET A 126 -13.61 7.59 -13.27
CA MET A 126 -14.22 8.88 -12.94
C MET A 126 -13.44 10.03 -13.56
N PHE A 127 -12.11 10.02 -13.46
CA PHE A 127 -11.25 11.04 -14.06
C PHE A 127 -11.41 11.10 -15.59
N ARG A 128 -11.47 9.94 -16.26
CA ARG A 128 -11.61 9.86 -17.72
C ARG A 128 -12.98 10.23 -18.26
N TYR A 129 -14.04 9.71 -17.64
CA TYR A 129 -15.39 9.76 -18.23
C TYR A 129 -16.39 10.61 -17.45
N ARG A 130 -16.15 10.88 -16.16
CA ARG A 130 -17.00 11.69 -15.27
C ARG A 130 -18.49 11.30 -15.24
N LYS A 131 -18.81 10.03 -15.53
CA LYS A 131 -20.19 9.52 -15.51
C LYS A 131 -20.70 9.35 -14.09
N ILE A 132 -21.98 9.65 -13.85
CA ILE A 132 -22.62 9.49 -12.53
C ILE A 132 -22.52 8.07 -11.98
N LYS A 133 -22.63 7.05 -12.85
CA LYS A 133 -22.45 5.64 -12.47
C LYS A 133 -21.09 5.39 -11.80
N ASN A 134 -20.02 6.02 -12.31
CA ASN A 134 -18.67 5.81 -11.77
C ASN A 134 -18.53 6.48 -10.40
N LEU A 135 -19.13 7.66 -10.22
CA LEU A 135 -19.22 8.32 -8.92
C LEU A 135 -19.97 7.42 -7.92
N LEU A 136 -21.16 6.92 -8.28
CA LEU A 136 -21.94 6.05 -7.41
C LEU A 136 -21.18 4.78 -7.00
N LEU A 137 -20.50 4.13 -7.95
CA LEU A 137 -19.68 2.95 -7.65
C LEU A 137 -18.52 3.32 -6.73
N PHE A 138 -17.75 4.36 -7.04
CA PHE A 138 -16.66 4.83 -6.19
C PHE A 138 -17.16 5.14 -4.77
N SER A 139 -18.23 5.92 -4.62
CA SER A 139 -18.80 6.27 -3.31
C SER A 139 -19.24 5.03 -2.54
N ALA A 140 -19.93 4.09 -3.19
CA ALA A 140 -20.37 2.85 -2.55
C ALA A 140 -19.19 2.03 -2.03
N PHE A 141 -18.17 1.79 -2.84
CA PHE A 141 -16.99 1.01 -2.42
C PHE A 141 -16.12 1.76 -1.41
N PHE A 142 -16.02 3.08 -1.51
CA PHE A 142 -15.31 3.90 -0.52
C PHE A 142 -16.00 3.88 0.85
N ILE A 143 -17.34 3.90 0.89
CA ILE A 143 -18.12 3.72 2.12
C ILE A 143 -17.87 2.34 2.70
N VAL A 144 -17.96 1.27 1.89
CA VAL A 144 -17.66 -0.09 2.36
C VAL A 144 -16.25 -0.17 2.95
N GLN A 145 -15.25 0.39 2.26
CA GLN A 145 -13.87 0.42 2.77
C GLN A 145 -13.74 1.21 4.07
N THR A 146 -14.44 2.33 4.20
CA THR A 146 -14.48 3.14 5.43
C THR A 146 -15.06 2.33 6.60
N LEU A 147 -16.13 1.56 6.35
CA LEU A 147 -16.73 0.69 7.36
C LEU A 147 -15.78 -0.45 7.77
N LEU A 148 -15.01 -1.00 6.82
CA LEU A 148 -14.00 -2.03 7.09
C LEU A 148 -12.82 -1.51 7.92
N LEU A 149 -12.43 -0.24 7.76
CA LEU A 149 -11.42 0.41 8.61
C LEU A 149 -11.91 0.63 10.05
N GLY A 150 -13.23 0.65 10.26
CA GLY A 150 -13.86 0.82 11.56
C GLY A 150 -14.62 2.15 11.72
N MET A 151 -15.51 2.18 12.71
CA MET A 151 -16.45 3.30 12.94
C MET A 151 -15.95 4.32 13.97
N GLY A 152 -14.64 4.39 14.22
CA GLY A 152 -14.04 5.39 15.09
C GLY A 152 -14.27 6.80 14.54
N LYS A 153 -14.59 7.78 15.39
CA LYS A 153 -14.87 9.16 14.96
C LYS A 153 -13.70 9.75 14.16
N GLU A 154 -12.46 9.49 14.60
CA GLU A 154 -11.24 9.95 13.94
C GLU A 154 -11.10 9.33 12.54
N THR A 155 -11.30 8.01 12.41
CA THR A 155 -11.28 7.30 11.13
C THR A 155 -12.33 7.84 10.18
N LEU A 156 -13.56 8.06 10.65
CA LEU A 156 -14.65 8.59 9.83
C LEU A 156 -14.37 10.01 9.34
N LEU A 157 -13.87 10.88 10.22
CA LEU A 157 -13.48 12.25 9.86
C LEU A 157 -12.35 12.26 8.83
N PHE A 158 -11.34 11.41 9.03
CA PHE A 158 -10.23 11.27 8.09
C PHE A 158 -10.71 10.77 6.71
N CYS A 159 -11.52 9.70 6.68
CA CYS A 159 -12.05 9.16 5.43
C CYS A 159 -12.96 10.17 4.71
N PHE A 160 -13.77 10.91 5.45
CA PHE A 160 -14.60 11.99 4.90
C PHE A 160 -13.76 13.09 4.25
N PHE A 161 -12.69 13.53 4.91
CA PHE A 161 -11.77 14.52 4.35
C PHE A 161 -11.06 14.01 3.09
N VAL A 162 -10.55 12.78 3.12
CA VAL A 162 -9.93 12.13 1.95
C VAL A 162 -10.92 12.02 0.79
N TYR A 163 -12.15 11.60 1.06
CA TYR A 163 -13.21 11.52 0.06
C TYR A 163 -13.45 12.87 -0.61
N ILE A 164 -13.61 13.94 0.17
CA ILE A 164 -13.80 15.30 -0.36
C ILE A 164 -12.62 15.71 -1.25
N ILE A 165 -11.38 15.50 -0.81
CA ILE A 165 -10.20 15.83 -1.60
C ILE A 165 -10.20 15.09 -2.93
N LEU A 166 -10.50 13.79 -2.94
CA LEU A 166 -10.54 12.97 -4.16
C LEU A 166 -11.62 13.44 -5.13
N ILE A 167 -12.81 13.80 -4.62
CA ILE A 167 -13.88 14.37 -5.44
C ILE A 167 -13.50 15.75 -5.98
N MET A 168 -12.93 16.63 -5.15
CA MET A 168 -12.44 17.94 -5.56
C MET A 168 -11.36 17.82 -6.64
N PHE A 169 -10.44 16.87 -6.50
CA PHE A 169 -9.39 16.60 -7.48
C PHE A 169 -9.95 16.28 -8.86
N ILE A 170 -11.06 15.52 -8.93
CA ILE A 170 -11.66 15.12 -10.21
C ILE A 170 -12.55 16.23 -10.79
N TYR A 171 -13.44 16.81 -9.99
CA TYR A 171 -14.50 17.68 -10.49
C TYR A 171 -14.20 19.17 -10.39
N SER A 172 -13.39 19.57 -9.41
CA SER A 172 -13.09 20.98 -9.13
C SER A 172 -11.61 21.21 -8.81
N PRO A 173 -10.68 20.80 -9.70
CA PRO A 173 -9.23 20.85 -9.44
C PRO A 173 -8.71 22.27 -9.19
N HIS A 174 -9.44 23.31 -9.61
CA HIS A 174 -9.06 24.71 -9.36
C HIS A 174 -8.84 25.01 -7.86
N TYR A 175 -9.64 24.43 -6.97
CA TYR A 175 -9.48 24.61 -5.52
C TYR A 175 -8.23 23.91 -4.96
N LEU A 176 -7.67 22.95 -5.69
CA LEU A 176 -6.46 22.21 -5.29
C LEU A 176 -5.20 22.74 -5.98
N ARG A 177 -5.28 23.83 -6.76
CA ARG A 177 -4.12 24.42 -7.46
C ARG A 177 -2.96 24.78 -6.55
N PHE A 178 -3.21 25.06 -5.27
CA PHE A 178 -2.12 25.33 -4.33
C PHE A 178 -1.17 24.11 -4.18
N LEU A 179 -1.64 22.88 -4.41
CA LEU A 179 -0.81 21.67 -4.41
C LEU A 179 0.12 21.58 -5.63
N GLU A 180 -0.17 22.33 -6.70
CA GLU A 180 0.70 22.45 -7.88
C GLU A 180 1.92 23.34 -7.63
N ASN A 181 2.07 23.89 -6.41
CA ASN A 181 3.25 24.66 -6.04
C ASN A 181 4.54 23.83 -6.27
N PRO A 182 5.57 24.39 -6.94
CA PRO A 182 6.81 23.68 -7.24
C PRO A 182 7.52 23.07 -6.02
N VAL A 183 7.35 23.62 -4.83
CA VAL A 183 7.89 23.05 -3.59
C VAL A 183 7.10 21.79 -3.22
N ILE A 184 5.78 21.87 -3.13
CA ILE A 184 4.90 20.74 -2.78
C ILE A 184 5.05 19.62 -3.81
N SER A 185 5.06 19.96 -5.09
CA SER A 185 5.27 18.99 -6.17
C SER A 185 6.63 18.29 -6.08
N ARG A 186 7.70 19.02 -5.74
CA ARG A 186 9.03 18.40 -5.51
C ARG A 186 9.04 17.45 -4.33
N LEU A 187 8.36 17.80 -3.24
CA LEU A 187 8.21 16.90 -2.08
C LEU A 187 7.39 15.66 -2.44
N GLY A 188 6.35 15.81 -3.26
CA GLY A 188 5.57 14.69 -3.79
C GLY A 188 6.41 13.75 -4.63
N ILE A 189 7.28 14.29 -5.50
CA ILE A 189 8.14 13.48 -6.38
C ILE A 189 9.16 12.65 -5.57
N CYS A 190 9.77 13.20 -4.51
CA CYS A 190 10.73 12.46 -3.69
C CYS A 190 10.10 11.64 -2.56
N SER A 191 8.76 11.65 -2.44
CA SER A 191 8.04 10.96 -1.37
C SER A 191 8.33 9.47 -1.30
N TYR A 192 8.58 8.82 -2.45
CA TYR A 192 8.95 7.41 -2.50
C TYR A 192 10.33 7.14 -1.88
N SER A 193 11.35 7.91 -2.26
CA SER A 193 12.69 7.75 -1.67
C SER A 193 12.68 8.04 -0.17
N VAL A 194 11.89 9.01 0.26
CA VAL A 194 11.67 9.33 1.68
C VAL A 194 10.97 8.16 2.39
N TYR A 195 9.91 7.62 1.79
CA TYR A 195 9.15 6.49 2.34
C TYR A 195 10.05 5.29 2.64
N LEU A 196 10.98 4.94 1.73
CA LEU A 196 11.89 3.82 1.90
C LEU A 196 12.88 3.94 3.08
N ILE A 197 13.18 5.15 3.54
CA ILE A 197 14.23 5.37 4.55
C ILE A 197 13.68 5.87 5.89
N HIS A 198 12.55 6.57 5.87
CA HIS A 198 12.11 7.37 7.02
C HIS A 198 11.79 6.51 8.23
N GLU A 199 11.25 5.29 8.04
CA GLU A 199 10.86 4.41 9.14
C GLU A 199 12.09 3.91 9.91
N ASN A 200 13.02 3.24 9.23
CA ASN A 200 14.18 2.65 9.90
C ASN A 200 15.10 3.70 10.52
N ILE A 201 15.44 4.75 9.76
CA ILE A 201 16.32 5.81 10.26
C ILE A 201 15.59 6.61 11.33
N GLY A 202 14.31 6.93 11.12
CA GLY A 202 13.48 7.69 12.04
C GLY A 202 13.37 7.04 13.41
N VAL A 203 13.00 5.77 13.44
CA VAL A 203 12.83 5.03 14.70
C VAL A 203 14.15 4.93 15.46
N ILE A 204 15.27 4.66 14.79
CA ILE A 204 16.59 4.57 15.44
C ILE A 204 16.99 5.92 16.05
N ILE A 205 16.89 7.00 15.26
CA ILE A 205 17.28 8.35 15.69
C ILE A 205 16.41 8.80 16.86
N ILE A 206 15.08 8.65 16.75
CA ILE A 206 14.16 9.01 17.84
C ILE A 206 14.47 8.18 19.09
N ASN A 207 14.66 6.87 18.97
CA ASN A 207 14.94 6.02 20.12
C ASN A 207 16.26 6.39 20.82
N LYS A 208 17.31 6.72 20.06
CA LYS A 208 18.61 7.10 20.62
C LYS A 208 18.66 8.53 21.15
N LEU A 209 17.96 9.48 20.54
CA LEU A 209 18.01 10.91 20.92
C LEU A 209 16.93 11.31 21.93
N SER A 210 15.80 10.59 21.98
CA SER A 210 14.70 10.91 22.89
C SER A 210 15.10 10.97 24.37
N PRO A 211 15.99 10.09 24.90
CA PRO A 211 16.47 10.20 26.27
C PRO A 211 17.19 11.52 26.59
N TYR A 212 17.81 12.15 25.59
CA TYR A 212 18.57 13.40 25.75
C TYR A 212 17.71 14.66 25.55
N LEU A 213 16.48 14.53 25.03
CA LEU A 213 15.60 15.63 24.62
C LEU A 213 14.22 15.54 25.28
N VAL A 214 14.20 15.21 26.57
CA VAL A 214 12.97 15.09 27.37
C VAL A 214 12.16 16.39 27.27
N GLY A 215 10.91 16.28 26.81
CA GLY A 215 10.00 17.42 26.58
C GLY A 215 10.04 18.02 25.17
N PHE A 216 11.07 17.73 24.37
CA PHE A 216 11.26 18.26 23.01
C PHE A 216 11.35 17.19 21.92
N ASN A 217 10.90 15.97 22.21
CA ASN A 217 10.95 14.82 21.29
C ASN A 217 10.31 15.09 19.91
N TRP A 218 9.30 15.96 19.83
CA TRP A 218 8.65 16.32 18.57
C TRP A 218 9.60 17.08 17.62
N ILE A 219 10.57 17.84 18.16
CA ILE A 219 11.58 18.55 17.36
C ILE A 219 12.45 17.55 16.61
N VAL A 220 12.79 16.42 17.24
CA VAL A 220 13.56 15.34 16.58
C VAL A 220 12.79 14.79 15.38
N GLY A 221 11.49 14.55 15.54
CA GLY A 221 10.63 14.09 14.44
C GLY A 221 10.56 15.08 13.28
N VAL A 222 10.36 16.37 13.57
CA VAL A 222 10.31 17.42 12.55
C VAL A 222 11.66 17.59 11.84
N ALA A 223 12.75 17.63 12.60
CA ALA A 223 14.10 17.72 12.03
C ALA A 223 14.40 16.51 11.14
N LEU A 224 14.03 15.31 11.58
CA LEU A 224 14.21 14.09 10.81
C LEU A 224 13.42 14.11 9.51
N LEU A 225 12.15 14.53 9.54
CA LEU A 225 11.34 14.70 8.33
C LEU A 225 12.03 15.64 7.33
N ILE A 226 12.50 16.81 7.80
CA ILE A 226 13.22 17.77 6.96
C ILE A 226 14.48 17.14 6.34
N ILE A 227 15.30 16.46 7.15
CA ILE A 227 16.52 15.78 6.69
C ILE A 227 16.19 14.71 5.65
N CYS A 228 15.20 13.86 5.92
CA CYS A 228 14.77 12.82 4.99
C CYS A 228 14.29 13.42 3.66
N PHE A 229 13.50 14.50 3.68
CA PHE A 229 13.06 15.17 2.45
C PHE A 229 14.20 15.83 1.69
N ILE A 230 15.15 16.47 2.37
CA ILE A 230 16.36 17.02 1.72
C ILE A 230 17.15 15.90 1.03
N PHE A 231 17.36 14.79 1.74
CA PHE A 231 18.04 13.62 1.18
C PHE A 231 17.25 13.02 0.02
N GLY A 232 15.93 12.88 0.12
CA GLY A 232 15.07 12.39 -0.95
C GLY A 232 15.15 13.27 -2.20
N ILE A 233 15.15 14.60 -2.05
CA ILE A 233 15.33 15.53 -3.17
C ILE A 233 16.71 15.35 -3.81
N TYR A 234 17.75 15.15 -3.00
CA TYR A 234 19.11 14.89 -3.48
C TYR A 234 19.17 13.58 -4.29
N CYS A 235 18.67 12.48 -3.74
CA CYS A 235 18.61 11.17 -4.39
C CYS A 235 17.84 11.22 -5.71
N TYR A 236 16.67 11.86 -5.71
CA TYR A 236 15.87 12.02 -6.92
C TYR A 236 16.64 12.77 -8.02
N LYS A 237 17.28 13.89 -7.66
CA LYS A 237 17.98 14.76 -8.61
C LYS A 237 19.23 14.10 -9.19
N TYR A 238 20.03 13.43 -8.38
CA TYR A 238 21.36 12.95 -8.77
C TYR A 238 21.43 11.47 -9.11
N TRP A 239 20.51 10.64 -8.60
CA TRP A 239 20.51 9.20 -8.86
C TRP A 239 19.31 8.77 -9.68
N GLU A 240 18.09 8.96 -9.17
CA GLU A 240 16.90 8.38 -9.80
C GLU A 240 16.63 8.97 -11.20
N ASN A 241 16.63 10.30 -11.33
CA ASN A 241 16.34 10.94 -12.61
C ASN A 241 17.42 10.64 -13.68
N PRO A 242 18.73 10.74 -13.39
CA PRO A 242 19.77 10.35 -14.35
C PRO A 242 19.72 8.88 -14.75
N ILE A 243 19.52 7.96 -13.79
CA ILE A 243 19.43 6.53 -14.05
C ILE A 243 18.19 6.22 -14.89
N SER A 244 17.02 6.79 -14.53
CA SER A 244 15.77 6.63 -15.28
C SER A 244 15.92 7.06 -16.74
N LYS A 245 16.59 8.21 -17.00
CA LYS A 245 16.88 8.66 -18.36
C LYS A 245 17.74 7.66 -19.13
N LYS A 246 18.81 7.15 -18.54
CA LYS A 246 19.69 6.13 -19.17
C LYS A 246 18.94 4.82 -19.45
N ILE A 247 18.14 4.32 -18.49
CA ILE A 247 17.36 3.10 -18.67
C ILE A 247 16.35 3.25 -19.80
N LYS A 248 15.63 4.38 -19.86
CA LYS A 248 14.66 4.65 -20.94
C LYS A 248 15.31 4.59 -22.31
N THR A 249 16.50 5.16 -22.46
CA THR A 249 17.26 5.10 -23.72
C THR A 249 17.79 3.70 -24.09
N LEU A 250 17.91 2.79 -23.11
CA LEU A 250 18.42 1.43 -23.35
C LEU A 250 17.31 0.44 -23.65
N ILE A 251 16.18 0.53 -22.93
CA ILE A 251 15.08 -0.45 -23.00
C ILE A 251 14.04 -0.09 -24.07
N PHE A 252 13.76 1.20 -24.27
CA PHE A 252 12.71 1.67 -25.18
C PHE A 252 13.28 2.28 -26.47
N LYS A 253 14.37 1.71 -26.97
CA LYS A 253 14.88 2.04 -28.30
C LYS A 253 13.92 1.57 -29.39
#